data_AF-A0A7J6G9H1-F1
#
_entry.id   AF-A0A7J6G9H1-F1
#
_cell.length_a   1.000
_cell.length_b   1.000
_cell.length_c   1.000
_cell.angle_alpha   90.00
_cell.angle_beta   90.00
_cell.angle_gamma   90.00
#
_symmetry.space_group_name_H-M   'P 1'
#
loop_
_entity.id
_entity.type
_entity.pdbx_description
1 polymer ?
#
loop_
_entity_poly.entity_id
_entity_poly.type
_entity_poly.pdbx_seq_one_letter_code
_entity_poly.pdbx_strand_id
1 'polypeptide(L)'
;METTGKKRKRSRNSRKKEERRKVAMGRFRENYELSEKIVDEYRPAKEAFTDILEMYTCKSEGTISRMITTCVGLTNTEDDAMQKCANYLSAITIYLPSLVKVVKRVLGMKGYGVIELDEKGLDANDIKLEAAVNMDKTAAIIGQLILILFKNINEKSYDTYIRKRAAALKAIVEYHGELIPGCDEDVLLNRESAEIISNVLGASCLLRSTIMHAVIANSKHEGSFGEVCGYVMGIAAWTKMNAIKHIFDAILAPKSPVLGVSRLAAEVLNLQEACMTINRTEYPQFFMIFHPTAATRVLEKHRFANLTAIAKRIKAVDQASINNYVGVAGVDQAFVIEMTTLHFSVISKRQKGEVKRAEKYLPDINAHPELEDSESGSETEGED
;
A
#
# COMPACT_ATOMS: atom_id res chain seq x y z
N MET A 1 32.53 7.36 37.43
CA MET A 1 33.01 7.48 36.03
C MET A 1 32.24 6.57 35.03
N GLU A 2 30.99 6.15 35.34
CA GLU A 2 30.24 5.16 34.54
C GLU A 2 29.05 5.71 33.72
N THR A 3 28.76 7.02 33.77
CA THR A 3 27.56 7.60 33.13
C THR A 3 27.74 7.96 31.64
N THR A 4 28.97 8.00 31.14
CA THR A 4 29.29 8.34 29.74
C THR A 4 29.06 7.18 28.76
N GLY A 5 29.13 5.93 29.22
CA GLY A 5 28.91 4.74 28.39
C GLY A 5 27.44 4.55 27.95
N LYS A 6 26.47 4.86 28.82
CA LYS A 6 25.03 4.72 28.51
C LYS A 6 24.54 5.77 27.50
N LYS A 7 25.04 7.01 27.56
CA LYS A 7 24.69 8.07 26.59
C LYS A 7 25.17 7.73 25.17
N ARG A 8 26.38 7.18 25.02
CA ARG A 8 26.92 6.77 23.70
C ARG A 8 26.15 5.61 23.06
N LYS A 9 25.70 4.62 23.84
CA LYS A 9 24.85 3.52 23.33
C LYS A 9 23.47 3.99 22.88
N ARG A 10 22.81 4.91 23.61
CA ARG A 10 21.51 5.48 23.21
C ARG A 10 21.58 6.29 21.91
N SER A 11 22.64 7.09 21.74
CA SER A 11 22.85 7.88 20.51
C SER A 11 23.09 7.01 19.27
N ARG A 12 23.86 5.92 19.38
CA ARG A 12 24.07 4.97 18.28
C ARG A 12 22.79 4.23 17.87
N ASN A 13 21.96 3.83 18.84
CA ASN A 13 20.68 3.19 18.53
C ASN A 13 19.67 4.14 17.87
N SER A 14 19.66 5.41 18.27
CA SER A 14 18.84 6.45 17.64
C SER A 14 19.20 6.68 16.17
N ARG A 15 20.50 6.80 15.86
CA ARG A 15 20.97 6.96 14.47
C ARG A 15 20.63 5.76 13.60
N LYS A 16 20.86 4.54 14.09
CA LYS A 16 20.56 3.31 13.36
C LYS A 16 19.05 3.10 13.15
N LYS A 17 18.21 3.63 14.03
CA LYS A 17 16.74 3.63 13.92
C LYS A 17 16.25 4.63 12.86
N GLU A 18 16.80 5.84 12.87
CA GLU A 18 16.51 6.88 11.87
C GLU A 18 16.91 6.45 10.45
N GLU A 19 18.05 5.78 10.33
CA GLU A 19 18.52 5.25 9.04
C GLU A 19 17.60 4.14 8.51
N ARG A 20 17.05 3.29 9.38
CA ARG A 20 16.01 2.32 9.01
C ARG A 20 14.69 2.98 8.59
N ARG A 21 14.29 4.09 9.24
CA ARG A 21 13.12 4.90 8.85
C ARG A 21 13.34 5.46 7.44
N LYS A 22 14.48 6.09 7.18
CA LYS A 22 14.83 6.66 5.87
C LYS A 22 14.87 5.61 4.75
N VAL A 23 15.43 4.43 5.01
CA VAL A 23 15.46 3.34 4.01
C VAL A 23 14.06 2.77 3.74
N ALA A 24 13.23 2.60 4.78
CA ALA A 24 11.86 2.11 4.61
C ALA A 24 10.98 3.13 3.87
N MET A 25 11.08 4.42 4.21
CA MET A 25 10.36 5.51 3.55
C MET A 25 10.88 5.76 2.13
N GLY A 26 12.19 5.65 1.88
CA GLY A 26 12.78 5.77 0.54
C GLY A 26 12.26 4.70 -0.41
N ARG A 27 12.27 3.42 0.01
CA ARG A 27 11.69 2.32 -0.78
C ARG A 27 10.18 2.47 -0.97
N PHE A 28 9.47 3.04 0.00
CA PHE A 28 8.04 3.34 -0.14
C PHE A 28 7.80 4.46 -1.16
N ARG A 29 8.57 5.54 -1.07
CA ARG A 29 8.48 6.70 -1.96
C ARG A 29 8.83 6.33 -3.39
N GLU A 30 9.88 5.53 -3.62
CA GLU A 30 10.21 5.04 -4.96
C GLU A 30 9.09 4.19 -5.57
N ASN A 31 8.47 3.29 -4.79
CA ASN A 31 7.35 2.48 -5.27
C ASN A 31 6.08 3.32 -5.51
N TYR A 32 5.89 4.40 -4.75
CA TYR A 32 4.76 5.32 -4.87
C TYR A 32 4.95 6.32 -6.01
N GLU A 33 6.13 6.91 -6.18
CA GLU A 33 6.49 7.80 -7.30
C GLU A 33 6.45 7.06 -8.64
N LEU A 34 6.85 5.77 -8.69
CA LEU A 34 6.64 4.96 -9.88
C LEU A 34 5.14 4.83 -10.21
N SER A 35 4.29 4.72 -9.19
CA SER A 35 2.84 4.64 -9.36
C SER A 35 2.20 5.98 -9.74
N GLU A 36 2.68 7.10 -9.20
CA GLU A 36 2.21 8.45 -9.57
C GLU A 36 2.62 8.82 -10.99
N LYS A 37 3.86 8.54 -11.42
CA LYS A 37 4.29 8.77 -12.81
C LYS A 37 3.46 8.00 -13.83
N ILE A 38 3.01 6.79 -13.48
CA ILE A 38 2.12 5.95 -14.30
C ILE A 38 0.68 6.51 -14.32
N VAL A 39 0.22 7.12 -13.23
CA VAL A 39 -1.14 7.68 -13.11
C VAL A 39 -1.25 9.06 -13.77
N ASP A 40 -0.20 9.89 -13.66
CA ASP A 40 -0.20 11.27 -14.19
C ASP A 40 -0.12 11.35 -15.71
N GLU A 41 0.41 10.32 -16.36
CA GLU A 41 0.46 10.21 -17.83
C GLU A 41 -0.94 10.00 -18.46
N TYR A 42 -1.99 9.69 -17.66
CA TYR A 42 -3.33 9.32 -18.15
C TYR A 42 -4.49 10.07 -17.46
N ARG A 43 -4.25 11.33 -17.07
CA ARG A 43 -5.08 12.23 -16.24
C ARG A 43 -6.48 12.71 -16.75
N PRO A 44 -7.00 12.53 -17.99
CA PRO A 44 -8.22 13.25 -18.42
C PRO A 44 -9.56 12.96 -17.71
N ALA A 45 -9.61 12.11 -16.69
CA ALA A 45 -10.85 11.80 -15.94
C ALA A 45 -11.08 12.66 -14.67
N LYS A 46 -10.15 13.56 -14.33
CA LYS A 46 -10.15 14.35 -13.08
C LYS A 46 -11.28 15.38 -12.99
N GLU A 47 -11.79 15.87 -14.11
CA GLU A 47 -12.71 17.02 -14.17
C GLU A 47 -14.18 16.64 -13.87
N ALA A 48 -14.55 15.36 -13.94
CA ALA A 48 -15.91 14.90 -13.61
C ALA A 48 -16.16 14.69 -12.09
N PHE A 49 -15.12 14.76 -11.26
CA PHE A 49 -15.22 14.45 -9.81
C PHE A 49 -15.04 15.66 -8.89
N THR A 50 -14.54 16.80 -9.41
CA THR A 50 -14.42 18.05 -8.64
C THR A 50 -15.79 18.58 -8.23
N ASP A 51 -16.80 18.43 -9.09
CA ASP A 51 -18.20 18.83 -8.83
C ASP A 51 -18.88 17.99 -7.74
N ILE A 52 -18.42 16.75 -7.49
CA ILE A 52 -18.96 15.89 -6.42
C ILE A 52 -18.27 16.19 -5.07
N LEU A 53 -17.00 16.64 -5.10
CA LEU A 53 -16.24 16.97 -3.89
C LEU A 53 -16.57 18.37 -3.34
N GLU A 54 -16.89 19.35 -4.19
CA GLU A 54 -17.32 20.69 -3.73
C GLU A 54 -18.70 20.70 -3.07
N MET A 55 -19.53 19.68 -3.32
CA MET A 55 -20.84 19.57 -2.68
C MET A 55 -20.77 19.05 -1.22
N TYR A 56 -19.60 18.61 -0.74
CA TYR A 56 -19.43 17.96 0.58
C TYR A 56 -18.40 18.60 1.51
N THR A 57 -17.85 19.77 1.18
CA THR A 57 -17.11 20.62 2.13
C THR A 57 -18.10 21.37 3.04
N CYS A 58 -18.89 20.62 3.81
CA CYS A 58 -19.63 21.18 4.93
C CYS A 58 -18.62 21.51 6.04
N LYS A 59 -18.49 22.80 6.34
CA LYS A 59 -17.69 23.37 7.42
C LYS A 59 -17.93 22.59 8.72
N SER A 60 -16.93 21.84 9.14
CA SER A 60 -17.01 21.00 10.34
C SER A 60 -16.59 21.78 11.59
N GLU A 61 -17.43 22.71 12.02
CA GLU A 61 -17.47 23.10 13.43
C GLU A 61 -18.54 22.21 14.10
N GLY A 62 -18.11 21.14 14.77
CA GLY A 62 -19.01 20.28 15.56
C GLY A 62 -18.81 18.76 15.46
N THR A 63 -17.82 18.26 14.73
CA THR A 63 -17.64 16.81 14.50
C THR A 63 -16.91 16.10 15.63
N ILE A 64 -17.49 16.11 16.83
CA ILE A 64 -17.17 15.15 17.88
C ILE A 64 -18.51 14.61 18.37
N SER A 65 -18.68 13.29 18.33
CA SER A 65 -19.81 12.53 18.92
C SER A 65 -20.94 12.07 17.99
N ARG A 66 -20.61 11.47 16.84
CA ARG A 66 -21.47 10.42 16.26
C ARG A 66 -20.81 9.05 16.44
N MET A 67 -20.96 8.48 17.62
CA MET A 67 -20.69 7.05 17.83
C MET A 67 -21.85 6.29 17.20
N ILE A 68 -21.60 5.44 16.19
CA ILE A 68 -22.58 4.41 15.87
C ILE A 68 -22.52 3.42 17.03
N THR A 69 -23.41 3.56 17.99
CA THR A 69 -23.66 2.47 18.94
C THR A 69 -24.52 1.45 18.19
N THR A 70 -23.90 0.47 17.54
CA THR A 70 -24.63 -0.67 16.98
C THR A 70 -25.19 -1.50 18.13
N CYS A 71 -26.46 -1.30 18.47
CA CYS A 71 -27.20 -2.27 19.26
C CYS A 71 -27.53 -3.46 18.36
N VAL A 72 -26.79 -4.58 18.49
CA VAL A 72 -27.29 -5.87 18.01
C VAL A 72 -28.33 -6.33 19.05
N GLY A 73 -29.57 -5.88 18.88
CA GLY A 73 -30.63 -5.99 19.89
C GLY A 73 -31.15 -7.40 20.19
N LEU A 74 -30.40 -8.47 19.92
CA LEU A 74 -30.90 -9.85 20.09
C LEU A 74 -29.87 -10.87 20.59
N THR A 75 -28.61 -10.51 20.84
CA THR A 75 -27.57 -11.48 21.25
C THR A 75 -27.15 -11.23 22.69
N ASN A 76 -27.70 -12.03 23.62
CA ASN A 76 -27.48 -11.96 25.06
C ASN A 76 -26.04 -12.35 25.52
N THR A 77 -25.03 -12.34 24.64
CA THR A 77 -23.66 -12.74 24.98
C THR A 77 -22.63 -11.86 24.27
N GLU A 78 -21.78 -11.17 25.04
CA GLU A 78 -20.67 -10.33 24.56
C GLU A 78 -19.65 -11.08 23.67
N ASP A 79 -19.65 -12.41 23.72
CA ASP A 79 -18.74 -13.26 22.95
C ASP A 79 -19.22 -13.62 21.53
N ASP A 80 -20.39 -13.13 21.12
CA ASP A 80 -20.89 -13.38 19.78
C ASP A 80 -19.97 -12.77 18.70
N ALA A 81 -19.55 -13.61 17.75
CA ALA A 81 -18.71 -13.24 16.62
C ALA A 81 -19.25 -12.01 15.86
N MET A 82 -20.57 -11.83 15.88
CA MET A 82 -21.25 -10.81 15.10
C MET A 82 -21.37 -9.51 15.88
N GLN A 83 -21.50 -9.55 17.21
CA GLN A 83 -21.28 -8.38 18.06
C GLN A 83 -19.85 -7.84 17.90
N LYS A 84 -18.84 -8.72 17.85
CA LYS A 84 -17.45 -8.33 17.57
C LYS A 84 -17.32 -7.62 16.21
N CYS A 85 -18.02 -8.11 15.18
CA CYS A 85 -18.06 -7.48 13.86
C CYS A 85 -18.78 -6.13 13.85
N ALA A 86 -19.89 -6.00 14.58
CA ALA A 86 -20.64 -4.76 14.70
C ALA A 86 -19.81 -3.68 15.40
N ASN A 87 -19.21 -4.00 16.56
CA ASN A 87 -18.31 -3.10 17.29
C ASN A 87 -17.12 -2.65 16.43
N TYR A 88 -16.55 -3.59 15.67
CA TYR A 88 -15.48 -3.30 14.73
C TYR A 88 -15.89 -2.30 13.64
N LEU A 89 -17.05 -2.49 13.00
CA LEU A 89 -17.53 -1.58 11.95
C LEU A 89 -17.88 -0.21 12.52
N SER A 90 -18.46 -0.18 13.72
CA SER A 90 -18.75 1.04 14.46
C SER A 90 -17.49 1.86 14.72
N ALA A 91 -16.41 1.23 15.17
CA ALA A 91 -15.11 1.89 15.36
C ALA A 91 -14.59 2.53 14.06
N ILE A 92 -14.68 1.84 12.92
CA ILE A 92 -14.27 2.39 11.63
C ILE A 92 -15.13 3.59 11.22
N THR A 93 -16.44 3.51 11.43
CA THR A 93 -17.37 4.59 11.02
C THR A 93 -17.22 5.88 11.80
N ILE A 94 -16.62 5.85 13.00
CA ILE A 94 -16.26 7.07 13.75
C ILE A 94 -15.27 7.92 12.92
N TYR A 95 -14.33 7.27 12.22
CA TYR A 95 -13.32 7.94 11.39
C TYR A 95 -13.75 8.11 9.94
N LEU A 96 -14.66 7.25 9.48
CA LEU A 96 -15.16 7.26 8.12
C LEU A 96 -16.70 7.29 8.14
N PRO A 97 -17.33 8.43 8.52
CA PRO A 97 -18.79 8.52 8.66
C PRO A 97 -19.56 8.23 7.37
N SER A 98 -18.94 8.42 6.21
CA SER A 98 -19.51 8.04 4.91
C SER A 98 -19.85 6.55 4.79
N LEU A 99 -19.24 5.70 5.63
CA LEU A 99 -19.46 4.25 5.62
C LEU A 99 -20.73 3.80 6.35
N VAL A 100 -21.38 4.65 7.15
CA VAL A 100 -22.57 4.29 7.97
C VAL A 100 -23.61 3.53 7.15
N LYS A 101 -23.99 4.07 5.97
CA LYS A 101 -25.02 3.46 5.10
C LYS A 101 -24.59 2.10 4.58
N VAL A 102 -23.31 1.93 4.24
CA VAL A 102 -22.78 0.67 3.72
C VAL A 102 -22.68 -0.38 4.84
N VAL A 103 -22.22 0.01 6.02
CA VAL A 103 -22.17 -0.85 7.21
C VAL A 103 -23.56 -1.38 7.55
N LYS A 104 -24.57 -0.50 7.61
CA LYS A 104 -25.97 -0.91 7.84
C LYS A 104 -26.44 -1.93 6.82
N ARG A 105 -26.17 -1.69 5.53
CA ARG A 105 -26.54 -2.62 4.46
C ARG A 105 -25.83 -3.97 4.58
N VAL A 106 -24.54 -3.97 4.85
CA VAL A 106 -23.72 -5.20 4.98
C VAL A 106 -24.19 -6.03 6.17
N LEU A 107 -24.48 -5.40 7.31
CA LEU A 107 -25.06 -6.06 8.47
C LEU A 107 -26.49 -6.55 8.18
N GLY A 108 -27.33 -5.75 7.54
CA GLY A 108 -28.69 -6.15 7.15
C GLY A 108 -28.71 -7.37 6.21
N MET A 109 -27.78 -7.44 5.24
CA MET A 109 -27.63 -8.62 4.37
C MET A 109 -27.21 -9.89 5.11
N LYS A 110 -26.71 -9.77 6.34
CA LYS A 110 -26.39 -10.89 7.24
C LYS A 110 -27.52 -11.20 8.23
N GLY A 111 -28.66 -10.51 8.13
CA GLY A 111 -29.84 -10.74 8.96
C GLY A 111 -29.95 -9.83 10.19
N TYR A 112 -29.13 -8.78 10.30
CA TYR A 112 -29.13 -7.91 11.48
C TYR A 112 -30.04 -6.70 11.33
N GLY A 113 -30.84 -6.43 12.35
CA GLY A 113 -31.42 -5.11 12.58
C GLY A 113 -30.34 -4.15 13.07
N VAL A 114 -30.07 -3.09 12.33
CA VAL A 114 -29.15 -2.03 12.78
C VAL A 114 -29.97 -0.82 13.19
N ILE A 115 -29.98 -0.54 14.49
CA ILE A 115 -30.58 0.68 15.04
C ILE A 115 -29.47 1.74 15.10
N GLU A 116 -29.74 2.91 14.53
CA GLU A 116 -28.90 4.08 14.74
C GLU A 116 -29.41 4.79 15.98
N LEU A 117 -28.57 4.89 17.00
CA LEU A 117 -28.85 5.73 18.16
C LEU A 117 -28.42 7.15 17.80
N ASP A 118 -29.33 8.11 17.96
CA ASP A 118 -28.97 9.52 17.91
C ASP A 118 -28.35 9.96 19.25
N GLU A 119 -27.70 11.11 19.27
CA GLU A 119 -27.11 11.70 20.50
C GLU A 119 -28.13 11.86 21.63
N LYS A 120 -29.44 11.84 21.32
CA LYS A 120 -30.54 11.96 22.29
C LYS A 120 -30.97 10.61 22.89
N GLY A 121 -30.65 9.50 22.23
CA GLY A 121 -30.92 8.14 22.70
C GLY A 121 -29.82 7.56 23.59
N LEU A 122 -28.67 8.24 23.70
CA LEU A 122 -27.63 7.98 24.69
C LEU A 122 -28.00 8.77 25.95
N ASP A 123 -28.54 8.08 26.96
CA ASP A 123 -28.83 8.70 28.25
C ASP A 123 -27.56 9.38 28.77
N ALA A 124 -27.60 10.70 28.92
CA ALA A 124 -26.45 11.59 29.04
C ALA A 124 -25.60 11.39 30.32
N ASN A 125 -25.87 10.34 31.10
CA ASN A 125 -25.30 10.10 32.41
C ASN A 125 -24.18 9.03 32.44
N ASP A 126 -24.05 8.16 31.44
CA ASP A 126 -23.16 6.98 31.57
C ASP A 126 -21.93 6.92 30.64
N ILE A 127 -21.79 7.82 29.67
CA ILE A 127 -20.56 7.89 28.85
C ILE A 127 -19.92 9.27 29.00
N LYS A 128 -19.19 9.44 30.11
CA LYS A 128 -18.15 10.47 30.15
C LYS A 128 -17.05 10.03 29.19
N LEU A 129 -17.01 10.63 28.00
CA LEU A 129 -15.89 10.51 27.09
C LEU A 129 -14.68 11.16 27.80
N GLU A 130 -13.97 10.37 28.60
CA GLU A 130 -12.84 10.87 29.39
C GLU A 130 -11.76 11.42 28.46
N ALA A 131 -11.28 12.61 28.86
CA ALA A 131 -10.15 13.39 28.39
C ALA A 131 -9.29 12.81 27.22
N ALA A 132 -9.18 13.63 26.16
CA ALA A 132 -8.13 13.58 25.14
C ALA A 132 -7.91 12.20 24.50
N VAL A 133 -8.83 11.79 23.61
CA VAL A 133 -8.59 10.69 22.67
C VAL A 133 -7.28 10.98 21.93
N ASN A 134 -6.27 10.15 22.15
CA ASN A 134 -5.01 10.23 21.42
C ASN A 134 -5.30 9.89 19.95
N MET A 135 -5.44 10.92 19.12
CA MET A 135 -5.81 10.80 17.71
C MET A 135 -4.82 9.95 16.92
N ASP A 136 -3.53 10.00 17.28
CA ASP A 136 -2.47 9.21 16.66
C ASP A 136 -2.61 7.72 16.96
N LYS A 137 -2.78 7.36 18.24
CA LYS A 137 -3.07 5.98 18.67
C LYS A 137 -4.29 5.46 17.94
N THR A 138 -5.34 6.28 17.86
CA THR A 138 -6.60 5.86 17.26
C THR A 138 -6.50 5.69 15.75
N ALA A 139 -5.78 6.59 15.05
CA ALA A 139 -5.48 6.42 13.63
C ALA A 139 -4.75 5.09 13.37
N ALA A 140 -3.73 4.75 14.18
CA ALA A 140 -3.03 3.47 14.06
C ALA A 140 -3.97 2.26 14.29
N ILE A 141 -4.91 2.36 15.25
CA ILE A 141 -5.94 1.33 15.48
C ILE A 141 -6.77 1.16 14.21
N ILE A 142 -7.35 2.24 13.69
CA ILE A 142 -8.18 2.19 12.49
C ILE A 142 -7.42 1.63 11.28
N GLY A 143 -6.17 2.03 11.09
CA GLY A 143 -5.31 1.47 10.05
C GLY A 143 -5.15 -0.05 10.18
N GLN A 144 -4.93 -0.54 11.40
CA GLN A 144 -4.84 -1.96 11.66
C GLN A 144 -6.19 -2.67 11.41
N LEU A 145 -7.29 -2.09 11.89
CA LEU A 145 -8.63 -2.61 11.66
C LEU A 145 -8.82 -2.83 10.16
N ILE A 146 -8.62 -1.80 9.35
CA ILE A 146 -8.79 -1.86 7.90
C ILE A 146 -7.94 -2.98 7.26
N LEU A 147 -6.67 -3.14 7.68
CA LEU A 147 -5.79 -4.18 7.13
C LEU A 147 -6.29 -5.61 7.37
N ILE A 148 -7.02 -5.86 8.46
CA ILE A 148 -7.60 -7.18 8.75
C ILE A 148 -8.60 -7.60 7.67
N LEU A 149 -9.35 -6.66 7.08
CA LEU A 149 -10.32 -6.96 6.01
C LEU A 149 -9.67 -7.44 4.71
N PHE A 150 -8.40 -7.09 4.49
CA PHE A 150 -7.69 -7.41 3.25
C PHE A 150 -6.83 -8.67 3.37
N LYS A 151 -6.72 -9.26 4.56
CA LYS A 151 -5.84 -10.39 4.84
C LYS A 151 -6.62 -11.57 5.40
N ASN A 152 -6.39 -12.76 4.84
CA ASN A 152 -6.82 -14.00 5.48
C ASN A 152 -5.94 -14.26 6.72
N ILE A 153 -6.57 -14.28 7.89
CA ILE A 153 -5.93 -14.39 9.20
C ILE A 153 -5.88 -15.85 9.63
N ASN A 154 -4.69 -16.27 10.03
CA ASN A 154 -4.40 -17.55 10.69
C ASN A 154 -3.21 -17.31 11.64
N GLU A 155 -2.86 -18.28 12.48
CA GLU A 155 -1.79 -18.14 13.48
C GLU A 155 -0.49 -17.54 12.90
N LYS A 156 0.06 -18.17 11.86
CA LYS A 156 1.30 -17.72 11.21
C LYS A 156 1.19 -16.31 10.64
N SER A 157 0.10 -16.01 9.94
CA SER A 157 -0.10 -14.70 9.31
C SER A 157 -0.39 -13.61 10.33
N TYR A 158 -1.08 -13.92 11.42
CA TYR A 158 -1.34 -12.98 12.49
C TYR A 158 -0.02 -12.53 13.14
N ASP A 159 0.82 -13.47 13.53
CA ASP A 159 2.10 -13.16 14.19
C ASP A 159 3.11 -12.49 13.27
N THR A 160 3.20 -12.93 12.01
CA THR A 160 4.22 -12.40 11.09
C THR A 160 3.77 -11.16 10.33
N TYR A 161 2.49 -11.06 9.99
CA TYR A 161 1.94 -9.98 9.18
C TYR A 161 1.25 -8.93 10.04
N ILE A 162 0.22 -9.28 10.82
CA ILE A 162 -0.58 -8.29 11.55
C ILE A 162 0.28 -7.56 12.60
N ARG A 163 1.03 -8.28 13.45
CA ARG A 163 1.91 -7.62 14.44
C ARG A 163 2.95 -6.70 13.80
N LYS A 164 3.54 -7.12 12.68
CA LYS A 164 4.52 -6.31 11.94
C LYS A 164 3.88 -5.03 11.37
N ARG A 165 2.64 -5.11 10.89
CA ARG A 165 1.92 -3.94 10.38
C ARG A 165 1.46 -3.00 11.49
N ALA A 166 1.00 -3.53 12.62
CA ALA A 166 0.70 -2.76 13.82
C ALA A 166 1.93 -1.97 14.30
N ALA A 167 3.10 -2.60 14.38
CA ALA A 167 4.35 -1.94 14.75
C ALA A 167 4.74 -0.80 13.78
N ALA A 168 4.52 -1.00 12.48
CA ALA A 168 4.78 0.03 11.49
C ALA A 168 3.79 1.20 11.60
N LEU A 169 2.50 0.93 11.80
CA LEU A 169 1.47 1.95 12.02
C LEU A 169 1.78 2.82 13.24
N LYS A 170 2.17 2.19 14.37
CA LYS A 170 2.63 2.90 15.57
C LYS A 170 3.83 3.80 15.29
N ALA A 171 4.78 3.32 14.50
CA ALA A 171 5.96 4.08 14.14
C ALA A 171 5.66 5.28 13.23
N ILE A 172 4.64 5.17 12.37
CA ILE A 172 4.18 6.26 11.50
C ILE A 172 3.58 7.38 12.33
N VAL A 173 2.65 7.04 13.21
CA VAL A 173 1.98 8.02 14.09
C VAL A 173 2.79 8.40 15.34
N GLU A 174 4.06 8.01 15.38
CA GLU A 174 5.01 8.24 16.49
C GLU A 174 4.51 7.80 17.89
N TYR A 175 3.59 6.84 17.95
CA TYR A 175 3.07 6.28 19.21
C TYR A 175 4.06 5.30 19.85
N HIS A 176 4.34 5.49 21.15
CA HIS A 176 5.39 4.77 21.89
C HIS A 176 4.89 3.70 22.87
N GLY A 177 3.59 3.43 22.96
CA GLY A 177 3.05 2.37 23.84
C GLY A 177 3.52 0.96 23.44
N GLU A 178 3.40 -0.02 24.35
CA GLU A 178 3.75 -1.42 24.08
C GLU A 178 2.75 -2.12 23.16
N LEU A 179 3.17 -3.16 22.41
CA LEU A 179 2.30 -3.97 21.55
C LEU A 179 1.83 -5.24 22.28
N ILE A 180 0.78 -5.17 23.10
CA ILE A 180 0.23 -6.31 23.83
C ILE A 180 -1.12 -6.70 23.22
N PRO A 181 -1.23 -7.87 22.57
CA PRO A 181 -2.49 -8.31 21.97
C PRO A 181 -3.61 -8.41 23.01
N GLY A 182 -4.77 -7.81 22.72
CA GLY A 182 -5.97 -7.94 23.56
C GLY A 182 -5.93 -7.21 24.91
N CYS A 183 -4.93 -6.34 25.13
CA CYS A 183 -4.94 -5.40 26.25
C CYS A 183 -5.61 -4.08 25.81
N ASP A 184 -6.49 -3.53 26.63
CA ASP A 184 -7.27 -2.30 26.35
C ASP A 184 -6.38 -1.09 26.02
N GLU A 185 -5.11 -1.14 26.43
CA GLU A 185 -4.14 -0.07 26.21
C GLU A 185 -3.47 -0.10 24.83
N ASP A 186 -3.64 -1.14 24.02
CA ASP A 186 -2.87 -1.31 22.77
C ASP A 186 -3.69 -1.38 21.47
N VAL A 187 -2.99 -1.13 20.36
CA VAL A 187 -3.48 -1.07 18.98
C VAL A 187 -3.89 -2.44 18.45
N LEU A 188 -3.41 -3.54 19.07
CA LEU A 188 -3.48 -4.88 18.52
C LEU A 188 -4.72 -5.67 18.95
N LEU A 189 -5.72 -5.74 18.07
CA LEU A 189 -6.83 -6.71 18.18
C LEU A 189 -6.29 -8.13 18.37
N ASN A 190 -6.83 -8.89 19.32
CA ASN A 190 -6.47 -10.28 19.53
C ASN A 190 -6.74 -11.16 18.27
N ARG A 191 -6.07 -12.32 18.21
CA ARG A 191 -6.11 -13.22 17.04
C ARG A 191 -7.50 -13.71 16.70
N GLU A 192 -8.24 -14.16 17.72
CA GLU A 192 -9.57 -14.75 17.54
C GLU A 192 -10.55 -13.72 16.96
N SER A 193 -10.59 -12.52 17.52
CA SER A 193 -11.39 -11.41 16.99
C SER A 193 -10.97 -11.04 15.57
N ALA A 194 -9.66 -10.94 15.30
CA ALA A 194 -9.16 -10.63 13.95
C ALA A 194 -9.55 -11.70 12.92
N GLU A 195 -9.54 -12.98 13.31
CA GLU A 195 -9.96 -14.10 12.47
C GLU A 195 -11.47 -14.06 12.18
N ILE A 196 -12.29 -13.86 13.22
CA ILE A 196 -13.74 -13.69 13.09
C ILE A 196 -14.06 -12.54 12.13
N ILE A 197 -13.49 -11.36 12.38
CA ILE A 197 -13.71 -10.16 11.56
C ILE A 197 -13.29 -10.40 10.11
N SER A 198 -12.11 -10.98 9.89
CA SER A 198 -11.62 -11.29 8.55
C SER A 198 -12.54 -12.26 7.80
N ASN A 199 -13.02 -13.30 8.47
CA ASN A 199 -13.88 -14.31 7.87
C ASN A 199 -15.29 -13.78 7.57
N VAL A 200 -15.88 -13.03 8.50
CA VAL A 200 -17.26 -12.52 8.36
C VAL A 200 -17.32 -11.32 7.41
N LEU A 201 -16.44 -10.33 7.61
CA LEU A 201 -16.48 -9.04 6.90
C LEU A 201 -15.53 -8.98 5.71
N GLY A 202 -14.39 -9.66 5.74
CA GLY A 202 -13.39 -9.67 4.65
C GLY A 202 -13.89 -10.34 3.36
N ALA A 203 -14.98 -11.12 3.42
CA ALA A 203 -15.65 -11.67 2.25
C ALA A 203 -16.54 -10.65 1.51
N SER A 204 -16.91 -9.53 2.15
CA SER A 204 -17.79 -8.53 1.55
C SER A 204 -17.01 -7.64 0.57
N CYS A 205 -17.18 -7.89 -0.74
CA CYS A 205 -16.60 -7.07 -1.80
C CYS A 205 -17.07 -5.61 -1.72
N LEU A 206 -18.36 -5.40 -1.42
CA LEU A 206 -18.94 -4.07 -1.25
C LEU A 206 -18.23 -3.30 -0.12
N LEU A 207 -18.15 -3.90 1.07
CA LEU A 207 -17.50 -3.27 2.23
C LEU A 207 -16.04 -2.92 1.95
N ARG A 208 -15.29 -3.89 1.40
CA ARG A 208 -13.87 -3.71 1.07
C ARG A 208 -13.64 -2.62 0.03
N SER A 209 -14.46 -2.56 -1.01
CA SER A 209 -14.42 -1.51 -2.02
C SER A 209 -14.72 -0.14 -1.41
N THR A 210 -15.81 0.00 -0.63
CA THR A 210 -16.16 1.29 -0.04
C THR A 210 -15.11 1.79 0.95
N ILE A 211 -14.59 0.91 1.81
CA ILE A 211 -13.48 1.25 2.72
C ILE A 211 -12.25 1.68 1.93
N MET A 212 -11.90 0.97 0.85
CA MET A 212 -10.73 1.32 0.04
C MET A 212 -10.90 2.69 -0.63
N HIS A 213 -12.08 3.03 -1.16
CA HIS A 213 -12.36 4.38 -1.68
C HIS A 213 -12.21 5.44 -0.60
N ALA A 214 -12.73 5.19 0.61
CA ALA A 214 -12.59 6.12 1.72
C ALA A 214 -11.13 6.31 2.13
N VAL A 215 -10.34 5.23 2.17
CA VAL A 215 -8.89 5.30 2.43
C VAL A 215 -8.15 6.10 1.35
N ILE A 216 -8.48 5.91 0.07
CA ILE A 216 -7.87 6.67 -1.05
C ILE A 216 -8.19 8.16 -0.92
N ALA A 217 -9.45 8.50 -0.66
CA ALA A 217 -9.86 9.89 -0.47
C ALA A 217 -9.11 10.55 0.70
N ASN A 218 -8.84 9.79 1.77
CA ASN A 218 -8.21 10.32 2.96
C ASN A 218 -6.68 10.29 2.97
N SER A 219 -6.02 9.59 2.03
CA SER A 219 -4.56 9.43 2.04
C SER A 219 -3.78 10.70 1.73
N LYS A 220 -4.45 11.73 1.20
CA LYS A 220 -3.86 13.03 0.87
C LYS A 220 -4.09 14.07 1.96
N HIS A 221 -4.86 13.77 3.00
CA HIS A 221 -5.03 14.67 4.12
C HIS A 221 -3.76 14.77 4.95
N GLU A 222 -3.51 15.96 5.49
CA GLU A 222 -2.42 16.18 6.43
C GLU A 222 -2.74 15.54 7.79
N GLY A 223 -1.69 15.10 8.49
CA GLY A 223 -1.81 14.50 9.82
C GLY A 223 -1.76 12.96 9.82
N SER A 224 -1.77 12.39 11.03
CA SER A 224 -1.52 10.97 11.27
C SER A 224 -2.51 10.04 10.58
N PHE A 225 -3.78 10.44 10.46
CA PHE A 225 -4.78 9.63 9.76
C PHE A 225 -4.52 9.53 8.25
N GLY A 226 -4.09 10.62 7.61
CA GLY A 226 -3.71 10.61 6.20
C GLY A 226 -2.47 9.76 5.95
N GLU A 227 -1.46 9.85 6.81
CA GLU A 227 -0.27 8.99 6.75
C GLU A 227 -0.60 7.51 6.94
N VAL A 228 -1.50 7.19 7.89
CA VAL A 228 -2.01 5.83 8.07
C VAL A 228 -2.75 5.35 6.82
N CYS A 229 -3.63 6.17 6.23
CA CYS A 229 -4.33 5.84 5.01
C CYS A 229 -3.36 5.58 3.85
N GLY A 230 -2.35 6.43 3.68
CA GLY A 230 -1.28 6.25 2.69
C GLY A 230 -0.51 4.95 2.91
N TYR A 231 -0.20 4.59 4.16
CA TYR A 231 0.43 3.32 4.48
C TYR A 231 -0.49 2.13 4.15
N VAL A 232 -1.76 2.17 4.56
CA VAL A 232 -2.76 1.13 4.24
C VAL A 232 -2.87 0.95 2.73
N MET A 233 -2.93 2.04 1.94
CA MET A 233 -2.90 1.98 0.48
C MET A 233 -1.67 1.25 -0.04
N GLY A 234 -0.48 1.58 0.43
CA GLY A 234 0.75 0.92 -0.02
C GLY A 234 0.76 -0.58 0.30
N ILE A 235 0.13 -1.00 1.40
CA ILE A 235 -0.01 -2.43 1.74
C ILE A 235 -1.08 -3.12 0.89
N ALA A 236 -2.20 -2.45 0.65
CA ALA A 236 -3.30 -2.98 -0.13
C ALA A 236 -2.96 -3.07 -1.63
N ALA A 237 -2.07 -2.20 -2.12
CA ALA A 237 -1.64 -2.15 -3.51
C ALA A 237 -1.07 -3.50 -3.96
N TRP A 238 -1.53 -3.97 -5.12
CA TRP A 238 -1.14 -5.23 -5.74
C TRP A 238 -1.44 -6.48 -4.89
N THR A 239 -2.28 -6.36 -3.86
CA THR A 239 -2.66 -7.50 -3.01
C THR A 239 -3.29 -8.60 -3.86
N LYS A 240 -2.77 -9.83 -3.73
CA LYS A 240 -3.14 -11.01 -4.54
C LYS A 240 -2.79 -10.90 -6.04
N MET A 241 -2.08 -9.86 -6.48
CA MET A 241 -1.63 -9.64 -7.87
C MET A 241 -0.12 -9.82 -8.05
N ASN A 242 0.56 -10.44 -7.09
CA ASN A 242 2.02 -10.57 -7.09
C ASN A 242 2.58 -11.18 -8.39
N ALA A 243 1.88 -12.13 -9.00
CA ALA A 243 2.31 -12.75 -10.27
C ALA A 243 2.45 -11.70 -11.39
N ILE A 244 1.39 -10.92 -11.63
CA ILE A 244 1.40 -9.83 -12.60
C ILE A 244 2.44 -8.79 -12.24
N LYS A 245 2.54 -8.38 -10.97
CA LYS A 245 3.57 -7.42 -10.54
C LYS A 245 4.98 -7.93 -10.85
N HIS A 246 5.29 -9.20 -10.59
CA HIS A 246 6.59 -9.78 -10.92
C HIS A 246 6.85 -9.77 -12.43
N ILE A 247 5.86 -10.19 -13.23
CA ILE A 247 5.96 -10.20 -14.70
C ILE A 247 6.15 -8.79 -15.24
N PHE A 248 5.41 -7.81 -14.72
CA PHE A 248 5.52 -6.42 -15.14
C PHE A 248 6.93 -5.89 -14.88
N ASP A 249 7.39 -5.99 -13.64
CA ASP A 249 8.68 -5.45 -13.22
C ASP A 249 9.87 -6.13 -13.93
N ALA A 250 9.81 -7.45 -14.14
CA ALA A 250 10.96 -8.24 -14.63
C ALA A 250 10.93 -8.51 -16.15
N ILE A 251 9.76 -8.46 -16.79
CA ILE A 251 9.60 -8.88 -18.18
C ILE A 251 9.05 -7.74 -19.04
N LEU A 252 7.93 -7.13 -18.66
CA LEU A 252 7.28 -6.08 -19.47
C LEU A 252 8.08 -4.78 -19.47
N ALA A 253 8.39 -4.22 -18.29
CA ALA A 253 9.09 -2.94 -18.19
C ALA A 253 10.46 -2.95 -18.89
N PRO A 254 11.30 -4.01 -18.77
CA PRO A 254 12.56 -4.10 -19.51
C PRO A 254 12.40 -4.46 -21.00
N LYS A 255 11.18 -4.68 -21.50
CA LYS A 255 10.88 -5.15 -22.86
C LYS A 255 11.66 -6.42 -23.20
N SER A 256 11.54 -7.43 -22.33
CA SER A 256 12.30 -8.67 -22.40
C SER A 256 12.01 -9.46 -23.69
N PRO A 257 13.03 -10.08 -24.32
CA PRO A 257 12.84 -10.94 -25.49
C PRO A 257 11.98 -12.19 -25.22
N VAL A 258 11.79 -12.55 -23.95
CA VAL A 258 10.97 -13.70 -23.53
C VAL A 258 9.53 -13.59 -24.06
N LEU A 259 9.01 -12.37 -24.25
CA LEU A 259 7.67 -12.13 -24.79
C LEU A 259 7.49 -12.59 -26.24
N GLY A 260 8.58 -12.74 -27.00
CA GLY A 260 8.56 -13.20 -28.40
C GLY A 260 8.67 -14.71 -28.56
N VAL A 261 8.80 -15.48 -27.47
CA VAL A 261 9.00 -16.93 -27.54
C VAL A 261 7.67 -17.63 -27.80
N SER A 262 7.58 -18.38 -28.91
CA SER A 262 6.35 -19.03 -29.37
C SER A 262 5.70 -19.95 -28.33
N ARG A 263 6.52 -20.66 -27.54
CA ARG A 263 6.06 -21.52 -26.43
C ARG A 263 5.31 -20.76 -25.33
N LEU A 264 5.49 -19.44 -25.23
CA LEU A 264 4.82 -18.57 -24.26
C LEU A 264 3.64 -17.79 -24.87
N ALA A 265 3.34 -17.95 -26.16
CA ALA A 265 2.35 -17.13 -26.86
C ALA A 265 0.98 -17.10 -26.17
N ALA A 266 0.49 -18.24 -25.68
CA ALA A 266 -0.78 -18.31 -24.96
C ALA A 266 -0.76 -17.51 -23.64
N GLU A 267 0.32 -17.61 -22.85
CA GLU A 267 0.45 -16.83 -21.61
C GLU A 267 0.63 -15.34 -21.89
N VAL A 268 1.29 -14.98 -23.00
CA VAL A 268 1.45 -13.58 -23.43
C VAL A 268 0.11 -12.97 -23.85
N LEU A 269 -0.73 -13.72 -24.58
CA LEU A 269 -2.08 -13.28 -24.92
C LEU A 269 -2.95 -13.12 -23.67
N ASN A 270 -2.89 -14.08 -22.73
CA ASN A 270 -3.55 -13.96 -21.44
C ASN A 270 -3.07 -12.70 -20.70
N LEU A 271 -1.78 -12.39 -20.76
CA LEU A 271 -1.18 -11.27 -20.04
C LEU A 271 -1.67 -9.95 -20.63
N GLN A 272 -1.75 -9.87 -21.96
CA GLN A 272 -2.32 -8.73 -22.66
C GLN A 272 -3.78 -8.50 -22.24
N GLU A 273 -4.62 -9.55 -22.22
CA GLU A 273 -6.01 -9.46 -21.75
C GLU A 273 -6.10 -8.95 -20.30
N ALA A 274 -5.28 -9.50 -19.40
CA ALA A 274 -5.24 -9.09 -18.00
C ALA A 274 -4.82 -7.63 -17.84
N CYS A 275 -3.74 -7.20 -18.53
CA CYS A 275 -3.28 -5.81 -18.52
C CYS A 275 -4.34 -4.84 -19.07
N MET A 276 -4.99 -5.17 -20.19
CA MET A 276 -6.07 -4.35 -20.74
C MET A 276 -7.25 -4.24 -19.77
N THR A 277 -7.62 -5.34 -19.12
CA THR A 277 -8.72 -5.35 -18.14
C THR A 277 -8.39 -4.49 -16.92
N ILE A 278 -7.18 -4.63 -16.38
CA ILE A 278 -6.71 -3.84 -15.23
C ILE A 278 -6.63 -2.35 -15.57
N ASN A 279 -6.07 -2.00 -16.73
CA ASN A 279 -5.83 -0.61 -17.14
C ASN A 279 -7.11 0.16 -17.46
N ARG A 280 -8.24 -0.53 -17.68
CA ARG A 280 -9.56 0.10 -17.85
C ARG A 280 -10.19 0.55 -16.54
N THR A 281 -9.56 0.27 -15.41
CA THR A 281 -10.09 0.60 -14.09
C THR A 281 -9.44 1.86 -13.53
N GLU A 282 -10.19 2.61 -12.71
CA GLU A 282 -9.72 3.86 -12.11
C GLU A 282 -8.50 3.65 -11.20
N TYR A 283 -8.44 2.49 -10.52
CA TYR A 283 -7.36 2.15 -9.60
C TYR A 283 -6.75 0.77 -9.92
N PRO A 284 -5.90 0.66 -10.94
CA PRO A 284 -5.27 -0.59 -11.39
C PRO A 284 -4.61 -1.40 -10.28
N GLN A 285 -3.91 -0.74 -9.36
CA GLN A 285 -3.20 -1.35 -8.24
C GLN A 285 -4.13 -1.98 -7.20
N PHE A 286 -5.42 -1.63 -7.18
CA PHE A 286 -6.41 -2.17 -6.25
C PHE A 286 -7.45 -3.06 -6.95
N PHE A 287 -7.16 -3.54 -8.17
CA PHE A 287 -8.10 -4.30 -8.98
C PHE A 287 -8.76 -5.47 -8.22
N MET A 288 -7.96 -6.28 -7.49
CA MET A 288 -8.44 -7.41 -6.67
C MET A 288 -9.31 -7.03 -5.45
N ILE A 289 -9.37 -5.75 -5.11
CA ILE A 289 -10.21 -5.22 -4.03
C ILE A 289 -11.54 -4.71 -4.59
N PHE A 290 -11.49 -4.01 -5.73
CA PHE A 290 -12.66 -3.37 -6.32
C PHE A 290 -13.54 -4.30 -7.15
N HIS A 291 -13.00 -5.39 -7.68
CA HIS A 291 -13.69 -6.20 -8.69
C HIS A 291 -14.19 -7.53 -8.13
N PRO A 292 -15.37 -8.01 -8.59
CA PRO A 292 -15.91 -9.30 -8.17
C PRO A 292 -15.05 -10.46 -8.69
N THR A 293 -15.19 -11.63 -8.07
CA THR A 293 -14.40 -12.83 -8.40
C THR A 293 -14.41 -13.16 -9.89
N ALA A 294 -15.56 -13.03 -10.55
CA ALA A 294 -15.69 -13.28 -11.99
C ALA A 294 -14.76 -12.42 -12.85
N ALA A 295 -14.68 -11.11 -12.57
CA ALA A 295 -13.80 -10.19 -13.28
C ALA A 295 -12.32 -10.44 -12.94
N THR A 296 -12.02 -10.90 -11.72
CA THR A 296 -10.64 -11.20 -11.30
C THR A 296 -10.08 -12.51 -11.85
N ARG A 297 -10.89 -13.33 -12.53
CA ARG A 297 -10.44 -14.59 -13.16
C ARG A 297 -9.31 -14.40 -14.17
N VAL A 298 -9.21 -13.21 -14.77
CA VAL A 298 -8.10 -12.86 -15.66
C VAL A 298 -6.74 -12.89 -14.98
N LEU A 299 -6.70 -12.93 -13.63
CA LEU A 299 -5.48 -12.95 -12.82
C LEU A 299 -5.17 -14.32 -12.20
N GLU A 300 -5.89 -15.37 -12.60
CA GLU A 300 -5.65 -16.71 -12.09
C GLU A 300 -4.23 -17.20 -12.43
N LYS A 301 -3.53 -17.71 -11.41
CA LYS A 301 -2.09 -18.01 -11.49
C LYS A 301 -1.71 -18.95 -12.62
N HIS A 302 -2.58 -19.91 -12.96
CA HIS A 302 -2.31 -20.90 -14.00
C HIS A 302 -2.27 -20.28 -15.41
N ARG A 303 -2.89 -19.10 -15.62
CA ARG A 303 -2.83 -18.39 -16.91
C ARG A 303 -1.44 -17.84 -17.25
N PHE A 304 -0.54 -17.78 -16.26
CA PHE A 304 0.80 -17.17 -16.33
C PHE A 304 1.89 -18.01 -15.64
N ALA A 305 1.74 -19.33 -15.59
CA ALA A 305 2.58 -20.17 -14.76
C ALA A 305 4.08 -20.06 -15.13
N ASN A 306 4.40 -20.15 -16.43
CA ASN A 306 5.77 -20.05 -16.92
C ASN A 306 6.30 -18.62 -16.79
N LEU A 307 5.54 -17.62 -17.22
CA LEU A 307 5.94 -16.21 -17.13
C LEU A 307 6.21 -15.79 -15.68
N THR A 308 5.39 -16.25 -14.74
CA THR A 308 5.60 -15.99 -13.31
C THR A 308 6.88 -16.64 -12.79
N ALA A 309 7.16 -17.89 -13.20
CA ALA A 309 8.39 -18.59 -12.80
C ALA A 309 9.64 -17.88 -13.33
N ILE A 310 9.63 -17.52 -14.62
CA ILE A 310 10.70 -16.77 -15.28
C ILE A 310 10.92 -15.42 -14.59
N ALA A 311 9.86 -14.64 -14.36
CA ALA A 311 9.94 -13.33 -13.71
C ALA A 311 10.53 -13.42 -12.29
N LYS A 312 10.11 -14.42 -11.51
CA LYS A 312 10.66 -14.67 -10.17
C LYS A 312 12.14 -15.03 -10.22
N ARG A 313 12.54 -15.86 -11.18
CA ARG A 313 13.95 -16.26 -11.34
C ARG A 313 14.81 -15.07 -11.72
N ILE A 314 14.37 -14.24 -12.67
CA ILE A 314 15.05 -13.00 -13.06
C ILE A 314 15.30 -12.11 -11.84
N LYS A 315 14.26 -11.85 -11.03
CA LYS A 315 14.41 -11.04 -9.80
C LYS A 315 15.35 -11.67 -8.78
N ALA A 316 15.34 -13.00 -8.63
CA ALA A 316 16.24 -13.68 -7.71
C ALA A 316 17.71 -13.58 -8.13
N VAL A 317 17.99 -13.62 -9.45
CA VAL A 317 19.33 -13.41 -10.00
C VAL A 317 19.78 -11.96 -9.79
N ASP A 318 18.92 -11.00 -10.11
CA ASP A 318 19.21 -9.57 -9.95
C ASP A 318 19.52 -9.18 -8.49
N GLN A 319 18.83 -9.82 -7.53
CA GLN A 319 19.04 -9.61 -6.10
C GLN A 319 20.15 -10.48 -5.47
N ALA A 320 21.01 -11.11 -6.29
CA ALA A 320 22.04 -12.05 -5.86
C ALA A 320 21.53 -13.14 -4.88
N SER A 321 20.25 -13.49 -5.00
CA SER A 321 19.50 -14.34 -4.07
C SER A 321 19.02 -15.63 -4.75
N ILE A 322 19.80 -16.12 -5.72
CA ILE A 322 19.46 -17.31 -6.53
C ILE A 322 19.24 -18.54 -5.65
N ASN A 323 20.02 -18.69 -4.58
CA ASN A 323 19.91 -19.82 -3.65
C ASN A 323 18.57 -19.87 -2.90
N ASN A 324 17.82 -18.77 -2.89
CA ASN A 324 16.48 -18.67 -2.28
C ASN A 324 15.35 -18.82 -3.29
N TYR A 325 15.65 -19.07 -4.57
CA TYR A 325 14.63 -19.31 -5.59
C TYR A 325 13.97 -20.67 -5.36
N VAL A 326 12.69 -20.64 -5.00
CA VAL A 326 11.84 -21.82 -4.96
C VAL A 326 11.11 -21.92 -6.29
N GLY A 327 11.34 -23.03 -7.01
CA GLY A 327 10.68 -23.31 -8.28
C GLY A 327 9.15 -23.29 -8.17
N VAL A 328 8.48 -22.93 -9.26
CA VAL A 328 7.02 -23.04 -9.34
C VAL A 328 6.66 -24.49 -9.66
N ALA A 329 5.84 -25.11 -8.82
CA ALA A 329 5.40 -26.50 -9.02
C ALA A 329 4.68 -26.66 -10.37
N GLY A 330 4.98 -27.76 -11.07
CA GLY A 330 4.38 -28.06 -12.38
C GLY A 330 4.98 -27.30 -13.57
N VAL A 331 6.03 -26.50 -13.36
CA VAL A 331 6.73 -25.75 -14.42
C VAL A 331 8.07 -26.42 -14.74
N ASP A 332 8.35 -26.59 -16.03
CA ASP A 332 9.63 -27.08 -16.56
C ASP A 332 10.78 -26.10 -16.18
N GLN A 333 11.62 -26.53 -15.24
CA GLN A 333 12.71 -25.68 -14.75
C GLN A 333 13.82 -25.49 -15.78
N ALA A 334 14.04 -26.45 -16.69
CA ALA A 334 15.04 -26.30 -17.74
C ALA A 334 14.64 -25.15 -18.68
N PHE A 335 13.37 -25.11 -19.07
CA PHE A 335 12.81 -24.01 -19.85
C PHE A 335 12.89 -22.67 -19.12
N VAL A 336 12.59 -22.62 -17.82
CA VAL A 336 12.71 -21.37 -17.03
C VAL A 336 14.15 -20.86 -16.97
N ILE A 337 15.14 -21.75 -16.86
CA ILE A 337 16.57 -21.39 -16.87
C ILE A 337 16.96 -20.84 -18.24
N GLU A 338 16.57 -21.51 -19.31
CA GLU A 338 16.80 -21.09 -20.69
C GLU A 338 16.26 -19.68 -20.95
N MET A 339 14.98 -19.42 -20.60
CA MET A 339 14.33 -18.12 -20.79
C MET A 339 14.95 -17.01 -19.95
N THR A 340 15.39 -17.34 -18.73
CA THR A 340 16.10 -16.39 -17.87
C THR A 340 17.46 -16.02 -18.47
N THR A 341 18.17 -17.00 -19.02
CA THR A 341 19.46 -16.80 -19.72
C THR A 341 19.27 -15.93 -20.95
N LEU A 342 18.21 -16.20 -21.72
CA LEU A 342 17.82 -15.38 -22.87
C LEU A 342 17.58 -13.92 -22.46
N HIS A 343 16.80 -13.68 -21.38
CA HIS A 343 16.56 -12.35 -20.84
C HIS A 343 17.87 -11.59 -20.59
N PHE A 344 18.77 -12.15 -19.77
CA PHE A 344 20.02 -11.46 -19.42
C PHE A 344 20.95 -11.27 -20.61
N SER A 345 21.04 -12.26 -21.51
CA SER A 345 21.91 -12.18 -22.69
C SER A 345 21.59 -11.00 -23.61
N VAL A 346 20.32 -10.59 -23.69
CA VAL A 346 19.85 -9.49 -24.54
C VAL A 346 19.82 -8.17 -23.77
N ILE A 347 19.30 -8.16 -22.54
CA ILE A 347 19.18 -6.93 -21.74
C ILE A 347 20.56 -6.37 -21.39
N SER A 348 21.53 -7.20 -21.00
CA SER A 348 22.89 -6.72 -20.72
C SER A 348 23.60 -6.18 -21.96
N LYS A 349 23.30 -6.71 -23.17
CA LYS A 349 23.82 -6.17 -24.42
C LYS A 349 23.23 -4.79 -24.74
N ARG A 350 21.92 -4.59 -24.52
CA ARG A 350 21.26 -3.28 -24.70
C ARG A 350 21.86 -2.23 -23.77
N GLN A 351 21.99 -2.53 -22.48
CA GLN A 351 22.58 -1.62 -21.50
C GLN A 351 24.01 -1.22 -21.87
N LYS A 352 24.86 -2.17 -22.27
CA LYS A 352 26.22 -1.87 -22.73
C LYS A 352 26.24 -1.00 -24.00
N GLY A 353 25.29 -1.19 -24.91
CA GLY A 353 25.15 -0.36 -26.11
C GLY A 353 24.69 1.06 -25.80
N GLU A 354 23.77 1.22 -24.86
CA GLU A 354 23.27 2.53 -24.40
C GLU A 354 24.35 3.34 -23.69
N VAL A 355 25.16 2.72 -22.83
CA VAL A 355 26.30 3.38 -22.16
C VAL A 355 27.31 3.89 -23.19
N LYS A 356 27.72 3.07 -24.15
CA LYS A 356 28.63 3.50 -25.23
C LYS A 356 28.08 4.64 -26.08
N ARG A 357 26.75 4.67 -26.27
CA ARG A 357 26.09 5.76 -27.00
C ARG A 357 26.11 7.03 -26.17
N ALA A 358 25.77 6.96 -24.88
CA ALA A 358 25.83 8.10 -23.97
C ALA A 358 27.26 8.68 -23.84
N GLU A 359 28.28 7.83 -23.76
CA GLU A 359 29.70 8.23 -23.74
C GLU A 359 30.10 8.98 -25.02
N LYS A 360 29.53 8.63 -26.19
CA LYS A 360 29.80 9.33 -27.45
C LYS A 360 29.17 10.74 -27.53
N TYR A 361 28.11 10.99 -26.74
CA TYR A 361 27.37 12.26 -26.75
C TYR A 361 27.61 13.13 -25.51
N LEU A 362 28.47 12.68 -24.58
CA LEU A 362 28.99 13.57 -23.55
C LEU A 362 30.01 14.50 -24.21
N PRO A 363 29.78 15.83 -24.25
CA PRO A 363 30.80 16.76 -24.72
C PRO A 363 32.06 16.56 -23.87
N ASP A 364 33.22 16.67 -24.49
CA ASP A 364 34.51 16.55 -23.83
C ASP A 364 34.67 17.74 -22.88
N ILE A 365 34.16 17.62 -21.64
CA ILE A 365 34.19 18.70 -20.64
C ILE A 365 35.64 19.06 -20.26
N ASN A 366 36.62 18.25 -20.66
CA ASN A 366 38.04 18.53 -20.49
C ASN A 366 38.69 19.24 -21.69
N ALA A 367 37.97 19.49 -22.79
CA ALA A 367 38.41 20.40 -23.83
C ALA A 367 38.11 21.86 -23.43
N HIS A 368 38.72 22.31 -22.34
CA HIS A 368 38.85 23.75 -22.11
C HIS A 368 39.79 24.30 -23.18
N PRO A 369 39.36 25.26 -24.02
CA PRO A 369 40.33 26.03 -24.78
C PRO A 369 41.20 26.75 -23.76
N GLU A 370 42.51 26.59 -23.87
CA GLU A 370 43.48 27.43 -23.19
C GLU A 370 43.06 28.87 -23.43
N LEU A 371 42.60 29.54 -22.37
CA LEU A 371 42.41 30.98 -22.37
C LEU A 371 43.83 31.55 -22.41
N GLU A 372 44.29 31.86 -23.62
CA GLU A 372 45.49 32.65 -23.82
C GLU A 372 45.32 33.97 -23.07
N ASP A 373 46.21 34.19 -22.11
CA ASP A 373 46.40 35.44 -21.39
C ASP A 373 46.71 36.56 -22.39
N SER A 374 45.71 37.35 -22.77
CA SER A 374 45.93 38.60 -23.48
C SER A 374 46.04 39.76 -22.48
N GLU A 375 47.27 39.96 -21.98
CA GLU A 375 47.75 41.27 -21.53
C GLU A 375 47.90 42.22 -22.74
N SER A 376 47.32 43.42 -22.64
CA SER A 376 47.73 44.71 -23.25
C SER A 376 46.53 45.65 -23.14
N GLY A 377 46.61 46.81 -22.49
CA GLY A 377 47.33 48.03 -22.89
C GLY A 377 46.25 49.12 -22.97
N SER A 378 46.21 50.07 -22.04
CA SER A 378 46.86 51.40 -22.11
C SER A 378 45.96 52.47 -22.74
N GLU A 379 45.92 53.64 -22.07
CA GLU A 379 45.61 54.99 -22.59
C GLU A 379 44.13 55.31 -22.90
N THR A 380 43.56 56.51 -22.75
CA THR A 380 43.88 57.87 -22.24
C THR A 380 42.57 58.68 -22.36
N GLU A 381 42.40 59.74 -21.55
CA GLU A 381 41.67 61.01 -21.86
C GLU A 381 40.16 60.92 -22.26
N GLY A 382 39.22 61.78 -21.86
CA GLY A 382 39.20 63.20 -21.53
C GLY A 382 37.94 63.80 -22.21
N GLU A 383 37.26 64.74 -21.53
CA GLU A 383 36.17 65.64 -22.01
C GLU A 383 34.78 64.98 -22.25
N ASP A 384 33.63 65.48 -21.77
CA ASP A 384 33.16 66.76 -21.20
C ASP A 384 32.24 66.55 -19.98
#